data_AF-A0A193BTL6-F1
#
_entry.id   AF-A0A193BTL6-F1
#
_cell.length_a   1.000
_cell.length_b   1.000
_cell.length_c   1.000
_cell.angle_alpha   90.00
_cell.angle_beta   90.00
_cell.angle_gamma   90.00
#
_symmetry.space_group_name_H-M   'P 1'
#
loop_
_entity.id
_entity.type
_entity.pdbx_description
1 polymer ?
#
loop_
_entity_poly.entity_id
_entity_poly.type
_entity_poly.pdbx_seq_one_letter_code
_entity_poly.pdbx_strand_id
1 'polypeptide(L)'
;MDLRETEAVTRISASIGTDDFAVAIELGERLIGEFKATELEICRADPEDGWKGYSVSVGYRTAPADDEEPAETLQRAAVPALFHFGLNAEFFLIRGTPETGQYGSYDANDTQADGYTVYSLITTFGGTDPREPAHVPRHDFTPRAETDVVSRVHLYVPTDDLQTAVRLCGAAATDISTSLIRISTDAGPCEAVLLSAFPTGAGETGAEALSRVENEVTSRLSDVGMSVRAIHTGLEDDPFTTEPG
;
A
#
# COMPACT_ATOMS: atom_id res chain seq x y z
N MET A 1 24.63 -2.01 -12.19
CA MET A 1 23.26 -2.53 -12.27
C MET A 1 22.77 -2.60 -10.84
N ASP A 2 21.73 -1.83 -10.51
CA ASP A 2 21.17 -1.83 -9.16
C ASP A 2 20.42 -3.16 -8.98
N LEU A 3 20.78 -3.96 -7.98
CA LEU A 3 20.13 -5.25 -7.71
C LEU A 3 18.61 -5.07 -7.51
N ARG A 4 18.19 -3.90 -7.02
CA ARG A 4 16.78 -3.55 -6.79
C ARG A 4 15.94 -3.52 -8.07
N GLU A 5 16.53 -3.22 -9.21
CA GLU A 5 15.86 -3.24 -10.53
C GLU A 5 15.71 -4.66 -11.09
N THR A 6 16.47 -5.62 -10.54
CA THR A 6 16.54 -7.01 -11.03
C THR A 6 15.85 -8.02 -10.12
N GLU A 7 15.52 -7.63 -8.89
CA GLU A 7 14.74 -8.46 -7.97
C GLU A 7 13.28 -8.54 -8.40
N ALA A 8 12.72 -9.75 -8.32
CA ALA A 8 11.29 -9.95 -8.47
C ALA A 8 10.59 -9.67 -7.13
N VAL A 9 9.60 -8.78 -7.14
CA VAL A 9 8.73 -8.49 -6.01
C VAL A 9 7.41 -9.22 -6.23
N THR A 10 7.06 -10.12 -5.31
CA THR A 10 5.73 -10.75 -5.30
C THR A 10 4.85 -10.04 -4.29
N ARG A 11 3.78 -9.43 -4.79
CA ARG A 11 2.73 -8.79 -4.02
C ARG A 11 1.55 -9.75 -3.83
N ILE A 12 1.21 -9.99 -2.57
CA ILE A 12 0.01 -10.70 -2.15
C ILE A 12 -1.03 -9.63 -1.82
N SER A 13 -2.23 -9.71 -2.39
CA SER A 13 -3.32 -8.79 -2.08
C SER A 13 -4.54 -9.52 -1.54
N ALA A 14 -4.99 -9.07 -0.37
CA ALA A 14 -6.08 -9.64 0.39
C ALA A 14 -7.10 -8.57 0.79
N SER A 15 -8.37 -8.94 0.94
CA SER A 15 -9.42 -8.10 1.48
C SER A 15 -9.94 -8.64 2.81
N ILE A 16 -10.30 -7.73 3.71
CA ILE A 16 -10.91 -8.05 5.00
C ILE A 16 -12.15 -7.18 5.23
N GLY A 17 -13.30 -7.82 5.46
CA GLY A 17 -14.60 -7.17 5.59
C GLY A 17 -14.86 -6.61 6.99
N THR A 18 -14.04 -5.66 7.45
CA THR A 18 -14.16 -5.01 8.76
C THR A 18 -13.83 -3.52 8.66
N ASP A 19 -14.53 -2.68 9.42
CA ASP A 19 -14.22 -1.25 9.55
C ASP A 19 -13.15 -0.95 10.61
N ASP A 20 -12.65 -1.98 11.32
CA ASP A 20 -11.59 -1.84 12.30
C ASP A 20 -10.21 -1.89 11.64
N PHE A 21 -9.56 -0.72 11.56
CA PHE A 21 -8.22 -0.56 11.00
C PHE A 21 -7.17 -1.40 11.75
N ALA A 22 -7.34 -1.64 13.05
CA ALA A 22 -6.38 -2.45 13.82
C ALA A 22 -6.33 -3.89 13.30
N VAL A 23 -7.47 -4.45 12.88
CA VAL A 23 -7.53 -5.80 12.32
C VAL A 23 -6.81 -5.87 10.96
N ALA A 24 -6.90 -4.82 10.14
CA ALA A 24 -6.14 -4.73 8.89
C ALA A 24 -4.62 -4.65 9.14
N ILE A 25 -4.21 -3.91 10.18
CA ILE A 25 -2.82 -3.82 10.62
C ILE A 25 -2.31 -5.19 11.10
N GLU A 26 -3.07 -5.89 11.96
CA GLU A 26 -2.72 -7.23 12.44
C GLU A 26 -2.57 -8.24 11.31
N LEU A 27 -3.46 -8.19 10.30
CA LEU A 27 -3.32 -9.00 9.09
C LEU A 27 -2.02 -8.69 8.34
N GLY A 28 -1.72 -7.41 8.14
CA GLY A 28 -0.47 -6.95 7.53
C GLY A 28 0.75 -7.47 8.28
N GLU A 29 0.81 -7.29 9.60
CA GLU A 29 1.92 -7.76 10.44
C GLU A 29 2.13 -9.27 10.35
N ARG A 30 1.04 -10.05 10.33
CA ARG A 30 1.09 -11.50 10.16
C ARG A 30 1.72 -11.88 8.82
N LEU A 31 1.20 -11.34 7.72
CA LEU A 31 1.70 -11.63 6.37
C LEU A 31 3.15 -11.17 6.19
N ILE A 32 3.53 -10.03 6.78
CA ILE A 32 4.94 -9.59 6.81
C ILE A 32 5.81 -10.64 7.49
N GLY A 33 5.39 -11.16 8.65
CA GLY A 33 6.15 -12.16 9.40
C GLY A 33 6.32 -13.48 8.66
N GLU A 34 5.28 -13.93 7.97
CA GLU A 34 5.20 -15.17 7.19
C GLU A 34 6.08 -15.13 5.93
N PHE A 35 6.01 -14.04 5.17
CA PHE A 35 6.69 -13.91 3.88
C PHE A 35 8.01 -13.13 3.94
N LYS A 36 8.37 -12.58 5.11
CA LYS A 36 9.49 -11.63 5.26
C LYS A 36 9.35 -10.47 4.28
N ALA A 37 8.14 -9.91 4.23
CA ALA A 37 7.81 -8.84 3.32
C ALA A 37 8.67 -7.58 3.61
N THR A 38 8.98 -6.87 2.55
CA THR A 38 9.73 -5.60 2.54
C THR A 38 8.81 -4.41 2.25
N GLU A 39 7.57 -4.67 1.88
CA GLU A 39 6.58 -3.67 1.53
C GLU A 39 5.21 -4.02 2.15
N LEU A 40 4.49 -3.00 2.61
CA LEU A 40 3.10 -3.09 3.03
C LEU A 40 2.29 -1.96 2.40
N GLU A 41 1.08 -2.28 1.98
CA GLU A 41 0.01 -1.32 1.75
C GLU A 41 -1.25 -1.77 2.46
N ILE A 42 -1.94 -0.84 3.11
CA ILE A 42 -3.32 -1.02 3.55
C ILE A 42 -4.13 0.12 2.97
N CYS A 43 -5.18 -0.22 2.22
CA CYS A 43 -6.09 0.74 1.64
C CYS A 43 -7.52 0.45 2.10
N ARG A 44 -8.27 1.49 2.42
CA ARG A 44 -9.70 1.36 2.65
C ARG A 44 -10.37 0.95 1.33
N ALA A 45 -11.34 0.04 1.42
CA ALA A 45 -12.16 -0.40 0.31
C ALA A 45 -12.74 0.78 -0.46
N ASP A 46 -12.77 0.65 -1.79
CA ASP A 46 -13.48 1.61 -2.62
C ASP A 46 -14.99 1.48 -2.35
N PRO A 47 -15.66 2.55 -1.91
CA PRO A 47 -17.11 2.53 -1.72
C PRO A 47 -17.89 2.21 -3.00
N GLU A 48 -17.31 2.43 -4.19
CA GLU A 48 -17.92 2.06 -5.47
C GLU A 48 -17.97 0.54 -5.70
N ASP A 49 -17.06 -0.22 -5.09
CA ASP A 49 -17.04 -1.69 -5.17
C ASP A 49 -18.17 -2.35 -4.35
N GLY A 50 -18.95 -1.56 -3.60
CA GLY A 50 -20.14 -2.02 -2.90
C GLY A 50 -19.87 -2.85 -1.63
N TRP A 51 -18.64 -2.82 -1.11
CA TRP A 51 -18.28 -3.47 0.15
C TRP A 51 -17.57 -2.50 1.09
N LYS A 52 -17.49 -2.87 2.37
CA LYS A 52 -16.79 -2.10 3.40
C LYS A 52 -15.67 -2.96 4.00
N GLY A 53 -14.48 -2.38 4.04
CA GLY A 53 -13.36 -2.94 4.77
C GLY A 53 -12.02 -2.46 4.25
N TYR A 54 -11.01 -3.31 4.31
CA TYR A 54 -9.66 -2.93 3.89
C TYR A 54 -9.09 -3.94 2.90
N SER A 55 -8.38 -3.45 1.89
CA SER A 55 -7.40 -4.24 1.17
C SER A 55 -6.06 -4.13 1.89
N VAL A 56 -5.38 -5.26 2.04
CA VAL A 56 -4.05 -5.38 2.63
C VAL A 56 -3.18 -6.06 1.59
N SER A 57 -2.09 -5.41 1.21
CA SER A 57 -1.11 -5.97 0.31
C SER A 57 0.28 -6.00 0.94
N VAL A 58 0.98 -7.12 0.82
CA VAL A 58 2.39 -7.23 1.22
C VAL A 58 3.25 -7.64 0.05
N GLY A 59 4.45 -7.05 -0.06
CA GLY A 59 5.42 -7.37 -1.09
C GLY A 59 6.66 -8.04 -0.49
N TYR A 60 7.07 -9.18 -1.02
CA TYR A 60 8.36 -9.80 -0.67
C TYR A 60 9.26 -9.92 -1.89
N ARG A 61 10.57 -9.78 -1.65
CA ARG A 61 11.60 -9.75 -2.69
C ARG A 61 12.24 -11.11 -2.88
N THR A 62 12.49 -11.46 -4.15
CA THR A 62 13.19 -12.66 -4.57
C THR A 62 14.29 -12.26 -5.54
N ALA A 63 15.54 -12.52 -5.17
CA ALA A 63 16.67 -12.32 -6.05
C ALA A 63 16.61 -13.27 -7.27
N PRO A 64 17.06 -12.83 -8.45
CA PRO A 64 17.23 -13.72 -9.59
C PRO A 64 18.27 -14.79 -9.24
N ALA A 65 18.07 -16.02 -9.73
CA ALA A 65 19.10 -17.04 -9.63
C ALA A 65 20.05 -16.95 -10.84
N ASP A 66 21.24 -17.51 -10.69
CA ASP A 66 22.20 -17.60 -11.80
C ASP A 66 21.56 -18.36 -12.98
N ASP A 67 21.70 -17.81 -14.19
CA ASP A 67 21.22 -18.39 -15.45
C ASP A 67 19.69 -18.61 -15.57
N GLU A 68 18.87 -18.02 -14.70
CA GLU A 68 17.40 -18.04 -14.86
C GLU A 68 16.92 -17.00 -15.88
N GLU A 69 15.99 -17.42 -16.75
CA GLU A 69 15.26 -16.47 -17.59
C GLU A 69 14.31 -15.61 -16.73
N PRO A 70 13.98 -14.37 -17.13
CA PRO A 70 13.12 -13.48 -16.34
C PRO A 70 11.76 -14.10 -15.99
N ALA A 71 11.14 -14.82 -16.94
CA ALA A 71 9.87 -15.51 -16.71
C ALA A 71 9.98 -16.63 -15.65
N GLU A 72 11.11 -17.35 -15.61
CA GLU A 72 11.37 -18.39 -14.61
C GLU A 72 11.56 -17.78 -13.22
N THR A 73 12.28 -16.66 -13.14
CA THR A 73 12.42 -15.89 -11.89
C THR A 73 11.06 -15.44 -11.36
N LEU A 74 10.19 -14.88 -12.22
CA LEU A 74 8.84 -14.45 -11.84
C LEU A 74 7.99 -15.62 -11.31
N GLN A 75 8.03 -16.77 -11.98
CA GLN A 75 7.31 -17.97 -11.53
C GLN A 75 7.84 -18.45 -10.18
N ARG A 76 9.16 -18.61 -10.05
CA ARG A 76 9.80 -19.06 -8.80
C ARG A 76 9.49 -18.13 -7.64
N ALA A 77 9.52 -16.83 -7.86
CA ALA A 77 9.20 -15.83 -6.85
C ALA A 77 7.75 -15.95 -6.34
N ALA A 78 6.79 -16.38 -7.17
CA ALA A 78 5.39 -16.58 -6.77
C ALA A 78 5.12 -17.89 -6.01
N VAL A 79 5.99 -18.90 -6.15
CA VAL A 79 5.78 -20.25 -5.56
C VAL A 79 5.49 -20.23 -4.05
N PRO A 80 6.22 -19.47 -3.21
CA PRO A 80 5.92 -19.43 -1.78
C PRO A 80 4.48 -19.02 -1.46
N ALA A 81 3.98 -17.96 -2.09
CA ALA A 81 2.60 -17.50 -1.91
C ALA A 81 1.59 -18.51 -2.47
N LEU A 82 1.83 -19.03 -3.67
CA LEU A 82 0.96 -20.03 -4.29
C LEU A 82 0.81 -21.27 -3.40
N PHE A 83 1.93 -21.79 -2.87
CA PHE A 83 1.92 -22.95 -1.99
C PHE A 83 1.23 -22.66 -0.65
N HIS A 84 1.54 -21.52 -0.03
CA HIS A 84 0.95 -21.12 1.25
C HIS A 84 -0.59 -21.05 1.17
N PHE A 85 -1.13 -20.49 0.08
CA PHE A 85 -2.58 -20.36 -0.12
C PHE A 85 -3.23 -21.57 -0.82
N GLY A 86 -2.47 -22.64 -1.11
CA GLY A 86 -3.00 -23.81 -1.82
C GLY A 86 -3.49 -23.52 -3.25
N LEU A 87 -2.92 -22.49 -3.90
CA LEU A 87 -3.28 -22.06 -5.24
C LEU A 87 -2.54 -22.91 -6.29
N ASN A 88 -3.22 -23.27 -7.38
CA ASN A 88 -2.64 -24.11 -8.42
C ASN A 88 -1.69 -23.29 -9.29
N ALA A 89 -0.38 -23.56 -9.21
CA ALA A 89 0.65 -22.86 -9.98
C ALA A 89 0.42 -22.84 -11.51
N GLU A 90 -0.31 -23.80 -12.08
CA GLU A 90 -0.65 -23.81 -13.51
C GLU A 90 -1.50 -22.61 -13.95
N PHE A 91 -2.23 -21.96 -13.03
CA PHE A 91 -3.01 -20.76 -13.31
C PHE A 91 -2.22 -19.46 -13.11
N PHE A 92 -0.95 -19.55 -12.72
CA PHE A 92 -0.06 -18.39 -12.68
C PHE A 92 0.39 -18.04 -14.11
N LEU A 93 -0.04 -16.89 -14.59
CA LEU A 93 0.19 -16.47 -15.97
C LEU A 93 1.28 -15.41 -16.02
N ILE A 94 2.32 -15.68 -16.83
CA ILE A 94 3.27 -14.66 -17.26
C ILE A 94 2.63 -13.84 -18.38
N ARG A 95 2.63 -12.53 -18.19
CA ARG A 95 2.05 -11.52 -19.08
C ARG A 95 3.11 -10.47 -19.42
N GLY A 96 2.75 -9.58 -20.33
CA GLY A 96 3.63 -8.53 -20.83
C GLY A 96 4.41 -8.95 -22.08
N THR A 97 5.20 -8.02 -22.61
CA THR A 97 6.07 -8.23 -23.77
C THR A 97 7.51 -7.86 -23.41
N PRO A 98 8.51 -8.26 -24.20
CA PRO A 98 9.88 -7.79 -24.00
C PRO A 98 10.00 -6.26 -23.95
N GLU A 99 9.15 -5.54 -24.67
CA GLU A 99 9.13 -4.07 -24.75
C GLU A 99 8.41 -3.41 -23.57
N THR A 100 7.41 -4.07 -22.99
CA THR A 100 6.55 -3.51 -21.92
C THR A 100 6.93 -3.99 -20.53
N GLY A 101 7.88 -4.92 -20.43
CA GLY A 101 8.26 -5.60 -19.20
C GLY A 101 7.36 -6.80 -18.92
N GLN A 102 7.96 -7.89 -18.46
CA GLN A 102 7.24 -9.09 -18.06
C GLN A 102 6.74 -8.97 -16.62
N TYR A 103 5.57 -9.54 -16.34
CA TYR A 103 5.05 -9.70 -15.00
C TYR A 103 4.27 -11.00 -14.87
N GLY A 104 4.28 -11.59 -13.67
CA GLY A 104 3.45 -12.72 -13.31
C GLY A 104 2.15 -12.27 -12.65
N SER A 105 1.07 -13.01 -12.87
CA SER A 105 -0.22 -12.69 -12.28
C SER A 105 -1.03 -13.95 -11.98
N TYR A 106 -1.74 -13.91 -10.86
CA TYR A 106 -2.70 -14.91 -10.44
C TYR A 106 -3.97 -14.21 -9.97
N ASP A 107 -5.11 -14.61 -10.52
CA ASP A 107 -6.42 -14.25 -9.99
C ASP A 107 -6.86 -15.34 -9.02
N ALA A 108 -6.93 -14.98 -7.74
CA ALA A 108 -7.24 -15.94 -6.68
C ALA A 108 -8.74 -16.23 -6.56
N ASN A 109 -9.60 -15.59 -7.38
CA ASN A 109 -11.05 -15.79 -7.39
C ASN A 109 -11.64 -15.83 -5.98
N ASP A 110 -11.26 -14.86 -5.14
CA ASP A 110 -11.71 -14.72 -3.76
C ASP A 110 -11.47 -15.95 -2.86
N THR A 111 -10.28 -16.54 -2.97
CA THR A 111 -9.85 -17.65 -2.11
C THR A 111 -9.86 -17.24 -0.64
N GLN A 112 -10.65 -17.94 0.18
CA GLN A 112 -10.75 -17.70 1.61
C GLN A 112 -9.53 -18.27 2.36
N ALA A 113 -8.94 -17.47 3.26
CA ALA A 113 -7.86 -17.87 4.15
C ALA A 113 -8.03 -17.19 5.51
N ASP A 114 -8.06 -17.95 6.60
CA ASP A 114 -7.99 -17.47 8.00
C ASP A 114 -8.65 -16.10 8.30
N GLY A 115 -9.91 -15.93 7.88
CA GLY A 115 -10.74 -14.75 8.13
C GLY A 115 -10.58 -13.58 7.15
N TYR A 116 -9.84 -13.76 6.06
CA TYR A 116 -9.68 -12.81 4.97
C TYR A 116 -9.80 -13.51 3.60
N THR A 117 -9.85 -12.71 2.55
CA THR A 117 -10.01 -13.18 1.17
C THR A 117 -8.78 -12.78 0.37
N VAL A 118 -7.99 -13.74 -0.12
CA VAL A 118 -6.94 -13.46 -1.10
C VAL A 118 -7.59 -13.32 -2.46
N TYR A 119 -7.37 -12.19 -3.13
CA TYR A 119 -7.97 -11.92 -4.44
C TYR A 119 -6.94 -11.86 -5.57
N SER A 120 -5.67 -11.51 -5.31
CA SER A 120 -4.65 -11.55 -6.36
C SER A 120 -3.23 -11.75 -5.85
N LEU A 121 -2.40 -12.38 -6.70
CA LEU A 121 -0.95 -12.35 -6.61
C LEU A 121 -0.37 -11.69 -7.86
N ILE A 122 0.59 -10.79 -7.71
CA ILE A 122 1.32 -10.19 -8.83
C ILE A 122 2.80 -10.25 -8.54
N THR A 123 3.59 -10.61 -9.55
CA THR A 123 5.05 -10.58 -9.46
C THR A 123 5.63 -9.70 -10.55
N THR A 124 6.42 -8.70 -10.18
CA THR A 124 7.07 -7.75 -11.11
C THR A 124 8.55 -7.60 -10.79
N PHE A 125 9.37 -7.17 -11.75
CA PHE A 125 10.74 -6.74 -11.48
C PHE A 125 10.78 -5.29 -11.00
N GLY A 126 11.74 -4.94 -10.15
CA GLY A 126 11.99 -3.54 -9.77
C GLY A 126 11.09 -2.99 -8.67
N GLY A 127 10.02 -3.71 -8.30
CA GLY A 127 9.16 -3.32 -7.18
C GLY A 127 8.44 -1.98 -7.40
N THR A 128 7.84 -1.79 -8.57
CA THR A 128 6.78 -0.81 -8.74
C THR A 128 5.46 -1.54 -8.85
N ASP A 129 4.54 -1.26 -7.91
CA ASP A 129 3.14 -1.61 -8.08
C ASP A 129 2.62 -0.81 -9.29
N PRO A 130 2.23 -1.45 -10.41
CA PRO A 130 1.67 -0.74 -11.56
C PRO A 130 0.27 -0.17 -11.25
N ARG A 131 -0.32 -0.51 -10.10
CA ARG A 131 -1.58 0.07 -9.63
C ARG A 131 -1.25 1.21 -8.69
N GLU A 132 -1.25 2.40 -9.27
CA GLU A 132 -1.44 3.62 -8.51
C GLU A 132 -2.75 3.50 -7.72
N PRO A 133 -2.79 3.91 -6.43
CA PRO A 133 -4.01 3.87 -5.68
C PRO A 133 -4.97 4.85 -6.34
N ALA A 134 -5.96 4.31 -7.02
CA ALA A 134 -6.83 5.08 -7.89
C ALA A 134 -7.77 6.00 -7.09
N HIS A 135 -8.01 5.72 -5.80
CA HIS A 135 -9.04 6.40 -5.01
C HIS A 135 -8.60 6.57 -3.54
N VAL A 136 -8.83 7.77 -2.98
CA VAL A 136 -8.66 8.10 -1.56
C VAL A 136 -10.05 8.28 -0.93
N PRO A 137 -10.73 7.20 -0.51
CA PRO A 137 -12.08 7.29 0.06
C PRO A 137 -12.06 8.02 1.41
N ARG A 138 -13.21 8.52 1.87
CA ARG A 138 -13.31 9.15 3.20
C ARG A 138 -13.18 8.12 4.32
N HIS A 139 -12.94 8.62 5.53
CA HIS A 139 -12.79 7.79 6.74
C HIS A 139 -14.03 6.94 7.09
N ASP A 140 -15.21 7.37 6.66
CA ASP A 140 -16.51 6.76 6.93
C ASP A 140 -16.99 5.81 5.83
N PHE A 141 -16.10 5.41 4.92
CA PHE A 141 -16.41 4.59 3.75
C PHE A 141 -17.43 5.23 2.80
N THR A 142 -17.44 6.56 2.71
CA THR A 142 -18.18 7.27 1.66
C THR A 142 -17.23 7.73 0.55
N PRO A 143 -17.74 7.85 -0.69
CA PRO A 143 -16.95 8.42 -1.78
C PRO A 143 -16.46 9.83 -1.43
N ARG A 144 -15.24 10.14 -1.88
CA ARG A 144 -14.68 11.48 -1.77
C ARG A 144 -15.49 12.45 -2.65
N ALA A 145 -15.74 13.66 -2.17
CA ALA A 145 -16.22 14.75 -3.02
C ALA A 145 -15.04 15.54 -3.60
N GLU A 146 -15.24 16.19 -4.74
CA GLU A 146 -14.23 17.07 -5.37
C GLU A 146 -13.77 18.23 -4.46
N THR A 147 -14.61 18.60 -3.50
CA THR A 147 -14.29 19.66 -2.53
C THR A 147 -13.49 19.17 -1.34
N ASP A 148 -13.28 17.86 -1.18
CA ASP A 148 -12.53 17.34 -0.04
C ASP A 148 -11.04 17.64 -0.18
N VAL A 149 -10.39 17.89 0.94
CA VAL A 149 -8.95 18.09 0.98
C VAL A 149 -8.28 16.74 1.17
N VAL A 150 -7.37 16.39 0.25
CA VAL A 150 -6.49 15.24 0.40
C VAL A 150 -5.23 15.70 1.12
N SER A 151 -4.86 14.97 2.19
CA SER A 151 -3.57 15.12 2.85
C SER A 151 -2.69 13.92 2.54
N ARG A 152 -1.45 14.22 2.14
CA ARG A 152 -0.37 13.25 1.96
C ARG A 152 0.74 13.58 2.94
N VAL A 153 1.12 12.60 3.75
CA VAL A 153 2.18 12.73 4.74
C VAL A 153 3.28 11.72 4.42
N HIS A 154 4.49 12.22 4.22
CA HIS A 154 5.69 11.40 4.11
C HIS A 154 6.37 11.35 5.48
N LEU A 155 6.53 10.15 6.01
CA LEU A 155 7.20 9.87 7.28
C LEU A 155 8.47 9.09 7.02
N TYR A 156 9.54 9.52 7.66
CA TYR A 156 10.74 8.72 7.82
C TYR A 156 10.69 8.01 9.17
N VAL A 157 10.70 6.69 9.13
CA VAL A 157 10.54 5.83 10.31
C VAL A 157 11.93 5.35 10.75
N PRO A 158 12.33 5.53 12.02
CA PRO A 158 13.69 5.26 12.48
C PRO A 158 13.97 3.76 12.73
N THR A 159 13.57 2.89 11.80
CA THR A 159 13.77 1.43 11.85
C THR A 159 13.84 0.87 10.44
N ASP A 160 14.58 -0.21 10.23
CA ASP A 160 14.59 -1.01 9.00
C ASP A 160 13.67 -2.25 9.09
N ASP A 161 13.17 -2.57 10.29
CA ASP A 161 12.17 -3.62 10.50
C ASP A 161 10.75 -3.14 10.14
N LEU A 162 10.17 -3.74 9.10
CA LEU A 162 8.85 -3.38 8.60
C LEU A 162 7.75 -3.59 9.65
N GLN A 163 7.79 -4.66 10.46
CA GLN A 163 6.79 -4.88 11.51
C GLN A 163 6.81 -3.77 12.56
N THR A 164 8.00 -3.36 13.00
CA THR A 164 8.16 -2.22 13.90
C THR A 164 7.68 -0.93 13.25
N ALA A 165 7.94 -0.72 11.96
CA ALA A 165 7.47 0.47 11.24
C ALA A 165 5.94 0.53 11.19
N VAL A 166 5.26 -0.59 10.93
CA VAL A 166 3.80 -0.69 10.95
C VAL A 166 3.23 -0.23 12.29
N ARG A 167 3.79 -0.69 13.40
CA ARG A 167 3.35 -0.29 14.76
C ARG A 167 3.55 1.20 15.02
N LEU A 168 4.69 1.75 14.62
CA LEU A 168 4.99 3.16 14.79
C LEU A 168 4.06 4.05 13.96
N CYS A 169 3.76 3.64 12.73
CA CYS A 169 2.87 4.36 11.84
C CYS A 169 1.38 4.19 12.20
N GLY A 170 0.99 3.08 12.83
CA GLY A 170 -0.41 2.76 13.12
C GLY A 170 -1.14 3.85 13.90
N ALA A 171 -0.52 4.38 14.96
CA ALA A 171 -1.10 5.48 15.74
C ALA A 171 -1.30 6.75 14.90
N ALA A 172 -0.25 7.18 14.18
CA ALA A 172 -0.34 8.35 13.31
C ALA A 172 -1.40 8.18 12.20
N ALA A 173 -1.49 6.98 11.62
CA ALA A 173 -2.47 6.65 10.60
C ALA A 173 -3.90 6.72 11.12
N THR A 174 -4.16 6.19 12.32
CA THR A 174 -5.45 6.33 13.01
C THR A 174 -5.74 7.79 13.36
N ASP A 175 -4.76 8.51 13.90
CA ASP A 175 -4.93 9.89 14.33
C ASP A 175 -5.35 10.79 13.18
N ILE A 176 -4.82 10.62 11.97
CA ILE A 176 -5.22 11.41 10.79
C ILE A 176 -6.33 10.76 9.94
N SER A 177 -6.95 9.69 10.42
CA SER A 177 -8.01 8.95 9.72
C SER A 177 -7.60 8.47 8.32
N THR A 178 -6.39 7.93 8.21
CA THR A 178 -5.77 7.50 6.97
C THR A 178 -6.65 6.53 6.19
N SER A 179 -6.76 6.78 4.89
CA SER A 179 -7.42 5.93 3.92
C SER A 179 -6.46 4.95 3.27
N LEU A 180 -5.20 5.36 3.12
CA LEU A 180 -4.14 4.50 2.59
C LEU A 180 -2.84 4.72 3.35
N ILE A 181 -2.23 3.63 3.80
CA ILE A 181 -0.86 3.58 4.32
C ILE A 181 -0.01 2.73 3.39
N ARG A 182 1.16 3.23 3.03
CA ARG A 182 2.22 2.48 2.34
C ARG A 182 3.49 2.57 3.14
N ILE A 183 4.17 1.45 3.34
CA ILE A 183 5.48 1.40 4.01
C ILE A 183 6.42 0.53 3.16
N SER A 184 7.63 1.02 2.91
CA SER A 184 8.68 0.27 2.18
C SER A 184 10.03 0.37 2.90
N THR A 185 10.85 -0.67 2.76
CA THR A 185 12.22 -0.77 3.31
C THR A 185 13.31 -0.66 2.23
N ASP A 186 12.98 -0.31 0.99
CA ASP A 186 13.84 -0.51 -0.19
C ASP A 186 15.11 0.37 -0.25
N ALA A 187 15.20 1.40 0.59
CA ALA A 187 16.28 2.40 0.55
C ALA A 187 17.01 2.60 1.90
N GLY A 188 16.77 1.72 2.88
CA GLY A 188 17.32 1.84 4.23
C GLY A 188 16.20 1.90 5.27
N PRO A 189 16.25 2.83 6.25
CA PRO A 189 15.16 2.99 7.23
C PRO A 189 13.82 3.19 6.52
N CYS A 190 12.76 2.63 7.08
CA CYS A 190 11.47 2.54 6.43
C CYS A 190 10.93 3.95 6.11
N GLU A 191 10.34 4.06 4.93
CA GLU A 191 9.59 5.24 4.53
C GLU A 191 8.11 4.88 4.52
N ALA A 192 7.29 5.77 5.06
CA ALA A 192 5.84 5.60 5.08
C ALA A 192 5.14 6.79 4.39
N VAL A 193 4.10 6.48 3.62
CA VAL A 193 3.20 7.46 3.01
C VAL A 193 1.81 7.21 3.55
N LEU A 194 1.20 8.25 4.13
CA LEU A 194 -0.17 8.23 4.61
C LEU A 194 -1.02 9.16 3.75
N LEU A 195 -2.15 8.67 3.24
CA LEU A 195 -3.13 9.44 2.48
C LEU A 195 -4.46 9.47 3.21
N SER A 196 -5.03 10.67 3.37
CA SER A 196 -6.31 10.88 4.04
C SER A 196 -7.18 11.85 3.26
N ALA A 197 -8.49 11.65 3.27
CA ALA A 197 -9.46 12.58 2.69
C ALA A 197 -10.30 13.24 3.80
N PHE A 198 -10.29 14.57 3.82
CA PHE A 198 -10.98 15.40 4.79
C PHE A 198 -12.14 16.15 4.13
N PRO A 199 -13.38 15.98 4.61
CA PRO A 199 -14.50 16.73 4.07
C PRO A 199 -14.35 18.23 4.37
N THR A 200 -14.78 19.04 3.41
CA THR A 200 -14.88 20.49 3.59
C THR A 200 -16.12 20.84 4.42
N GLY A 201 -15.96 21.83 5.32
CA GLY A 201 -17.02 22.31 6.19
C GLY A 201 -18.11 23.06 5.43
N ALA A 202 -19.30 23.16 6.02
CA ALA A 202 -20.42 23.88 5.42
C ALA A 202 -20.07 25.37 5.24
N GLY A 203 -20.05 25.85 3.99
CA GLY A 203 -19.73 27.24 3.66
C GLY A 203 -18.23 27.59 3.71
N GLU A 204 -17.37 26.60 3.95
CA GLU A 204 -15.92 26.77 3.95
C GLU A 204 -15.40 26.89 2.51
N THR A 205 -14.53 27.86 2.26
CA THR A 205 -13.84 28.00 0.98
C THR A 205 -12.69 26.99 0.88
N GLY A 206 -12.24 26.65 -0.34
CA GLY A 206 -11.13 25.72 -0.53
C GLY A 206 -9.84 26.14 0.20
N ALA A 207 -9.54 27.44 0.28
CA ALA A 207 -8.37 27.95 1.00
C ALA A 207 -8.49 27.80 2.53
N GLU A 208 -9.70 28.01 3.07
CA GLU A 208 -9.97 27.80 4.50
C GLU A 208 -9.87 26.30 4.85
N ALA A 209 -10.41 25.43 4.00
CA ALA A 209 -10.34 23.98 4.16
C ALA A 209 -8.88 23.48 4.14
N LEU A 210 -8.08 23.94 3.16
CA LEU A 210 -6.65 23.61 3.07
C LEU A 210 -5.91 24.02 4.34
N SER A 211 -6.06 25.27 4.77
CA SER A 211 -5.38 25.78 5.97
C SER A 211 -5.80 25.04 7.24
N ARG A 212 -7.09 24.71 7.39
CA ARG A 212 -7.58 23.92 8.53
C ARG A 212 -6.96 22.53 8.54
N VAL A 213 -6.99 21.83 7.42
CA VAL A 213 -6.49 20.45 7.32
C VAL A 213 -4.98 20.40 7.51
N GLU A 214 -4.22 21.34 6.94
CA GLU A 214 -2.77 21.45 7.16
C GLU A 214 -2.43 21.64 8.64
N ASN A 215 -3.13 22.55 9.34
CA ASN A 215 -2.94 22.77 10.77
C ASN A 215 -3.35 21.56 11.62
N GLU A 216 -4.46 20.91 11.28
CA GLU A 216 -4.97 19.73 11.96
C GLU A 216 -4.00 18.55 11.85
N VAL A 217 -3.52 18.26 10.64
CA VAL A 217 -2.55 17.19 10.37
C VAL A 217 -1.22 17.50 11.07
N THR A 218 -0.71 18.73 10.94
CA THR A 218 0.54 19.14 11.60
C THR A 218 0.45 19.00 13.12
N SER A 219 -0.66 19.41 13.71
CA SER A 219 -0.90 19.30 15.16
C SER A 219 -0.89 17.83 15.60
N ARG A 220 -1.63 16.96 14.91
CA ARG A 220 -1.71 15.53 15.22
C ARG A 220 -0.37 14.81 15.05
N LEU A 221 0.47 15.28 14.13
CA LEU A 221 1.80 14.71 13.88
C LEU A 221 2.92 15.33 14.74
N SER A 222 2.63 16.34 15.56
CA SER A 222 3.67 17.06 16.30
C SER A 222 4.42 16.22 17.34
N ASP A 223 3.77 15.18 17.87
CA ASP A 223 4.31 14.29 18.91
C ASP A 223 4.64 12.88 18.41
N VAL A 224 4.61 12.66 17.08
CA VAL A 224 4.95 11.33 16.54
C VAL A 224 6.46 11.08 16.70
N GLY A 225 6.83 9.91 17.20
CA GLY A 225 8.23 9.49 17.35
C GLY A 225 8.98 9.24 16.02
N MET A 226 8.51 9.82 14.92
CA MET A 226 9.00 9.68 13.56
C MET A 226 9.29 11.06 12.97
N SER A 227 10.14 11.13 11.93
CA SER A 227 10.42 12.41 11.28
C SER A 227 9.42 12.65 10.15
N VAL A 228 8.57 13.67 10.28
CA VAL A 228 7.75 14.16 9.16
C VAL A 228 8.67 14.80 8.13
N ARG A 229 8.69 14.26 6.90
CA ARG A 229 9.53 14.75 5.80
C ARG A 229 8.80 15.79 4.96
N ALA A 230 7.54 15.53 4.68
CA ALA A 230 6.68 16.42 3.91
C ALA A 230 5.21 16.21 4.27
N ILE A 231 4.45 17.30 4.25
CA ILE A 231 2.99 17.29 4.29
C ILE A 231 2.54 18.04 3.04
N HIS A 232 1.76 17.37 2.20
CA HIS A 232 1.12 17.98 1.04
C HIS A 232 -0.38 17.95 1.25
N THR A 233 -1.05 19.07 1.02
CA THR A 233 -2.51 19.18 1.05
C THR A 233 -3.02 19.78 -0.26
N GLY A 234 -4.02 19.15 -0.86
CA GLY A 234 -4.58 19.57 -2.15
C GLY A 234 -6.05 19.21 -2.29
N LEU A 235 -6.71 19.82 -3.28
CA LEU A 235 -8.10 19.51 -3.67
C LEU A 235 -8.15 18.59 -4.90
N GLU A 236 -7.08 18.58 -5.72
CA GLU A 236 -7.01 17.78 -6.94
C GLU A 236 -6.47 16.37 -6.68
N ASP A 237 -6.90 15.46 -7.56
CA ASP A 237 -6.65 14.03 -7.52
C ASP A 237 -5.34 13.62 -8.20
N ASP A 238 -4.30 14.44 -8.05
CA ASP A 238 -2.96 13.92 -8.30
C ASP A 238 -2.28 13.68 -6.96
N PRO A 239 -2.52 12.49 -6.35
CA PRO A 239 -1.78 12.13 -5.18
C PRO A 239 -0.27 12.23 -5.43
N PHE A 240 0.24 12.11 -6.66
CA PHE A 240 1.67 12.03 -6.99
C PHE A 240 2.25 13.22 -7.76
N THR A 241 1.66 14.43 -7.69
CA THR A 241 2.41 15.66 -8.06
C THR A 241 3.50 15.89 -7.02
N THR A 242 4.61 15.16 -7.15
CA THR A 242 5.91 15.62 -6.67
C THR A 242 6.22 16.87 -7.47
N GLU A 243 6.55 17.98 -6.81
CA GLU A 243 7.16 19.12 -7.51
C GLU A 243 8.29 18.60 -8.43
N PRO A 244 8.47 19.15 -9.64
CA PRO A 244 9.68 18.89 -10.41
C PRO A 244 10.87 19.38 -9.57
N GLY A 245 11.89 18.52 -9.43
CA GLY A 245 13.07 18.77 -8.59
C GLY A 245 13.86 20.03 -8.92
#